data_AF-T0I8D3-F1
#
_entry.id   AF-T0I8D3-F1
#
_cell.length_a   1.000
_cell.length_b   1.000
_cell.length_c   1.000
_cell.angle_alpha   90.00
_cell.angle_beta   90.00
_cell.angle_gamma   90.00
#
_symmetry.space_group_name_H-M   'P 1'
#
loop_
_entity.id
_entity.type
_entity.pdbx_description
1 polymer ?
#
loop_
_entity_poly.entity_id
_entity_poly.type
_entity_poly.pdbx_seq_one_letter_code
_entity_poly.pdbx_strand_id
1 'polypeptide(L)'
;MSDTPPDRLSTNPKSPFFDMDVLQRGIGIRFKDRVRNDVEEYCISEGWIRVAAGKTRDRHGQPLTIKLSGPVEAWFENPAEGAEEAADKAE
;
A
#
# COMPACT_ATOMS: atom_id res chain seq x y z
N MET A 1 -2.64 -15.46 11.46
CA MET A 1 -1.97 -14.36 10.75
C MET A 1 -2.17 -14.60 9.27
N SER A 2 -3.07 -13.85 8.64
CA SER A 2 -3.24 -13.93 7.19
C SER A 2 -2.07 -13.23 6.53
N ASP A 3 -1.46 -13.88 5.56
CA ASP A 3 -0.39 -13.31 4.74
C ASP A 3 -0.94 -12.42 3.61
N THR A 4 -2.17 -11.92 3.81
CA THR A 4 -2.89 -11.07 2.87
C THR A 4 -3.06 -9.68 3.49
N PRO A 5 -2.65 -8.62 2.78
CA PRO A 5 -2.83 -7.26 3.27
C PRO A 5 -4.33 -6.91 3.37
N PRO A 6 -4.69 -5.97 4.26
CA PRO A 6 -6.08 -5.55 4.43
C PRO A 6 -6.64 -4.90 3.15
N ASP A 7 -7.96 -4.95 2.98
CA ASP A 7 -8.66 -4.39 1.82
C ASP A 7 -8.43 -2.87 1.66
N ARG A 8 -8.29 -2.17 2.79
CA ARG A 8 -8.00 -0.74 2.85
C ARG A 8 -6.96 -0.45 3.91
N LEU A 9 -5.97 0.35 3.56
CA LEU A 9 -4.94 0.82 4.48
C LEU A 9 -4.50 2.23 4.12
N SER A 10 -4.14 3.01 5.15
CA SER A 10 -3.52 4.32 5.02
C SER A 10 -2.24 4.41 5.83
N THR A 11 -1.27 5.15 5.30
CA THR A 11 -0.02 5.54 5.98
C THR A 11 -0.24 6.70 6.95
N ASN A 12 -1.38 7.40 6.89
CA ASN A 12 -1.65 8.58 7.68
C ASN A 12 -2.20 8.21 9.07
N PRO A 13 -1.52 8.53 10.19
CA PRO A 13 -1.95 8.16 11.54
C PRO A 13 -3.31 8.72 11.97
N LYS A 14 -3.83 9.72 11.25
CA LYS A 14 -5.15 10.33 11.51
C LYS A 14 -6.29 9.60 10.78
N SER A 15 -5.98 8.68 9.89
CA SER A 15 -6.98 7.89 9.16
C SER A 15 -7.51 6.77 10.06
N PRO A 16 -8.81 6.43 10.01
CA PRO A 16 -9.34 5.25 10.68
C PRO A 16 -8.80 3.93 10.11
N PHE A 17 -8.14 3.97 8.95
CA PHE A 17 -7.51 2.82 8.29
C PHE A 17 -6.00 2.79 8.48
N PHE A 18 -5.48 3.46 9.50
CA PHE A 18 -4.07 3.39 9.87
C PHE A 18 -3.81 2.18 10.76
N ASP A 19 -2.86 1.35 10.35
CA ASP A 19 -2.44 0.19 11.13
C ASP A 19 -0.90 0.06 11.06
N MET A 20 -0.24 0.32 12.19
CA MET A 20 1.22 0.34 12.26
C MET A 20 1.82 -1.07 12.13
N ASP A 21 1.16 -2.09 12.67
CA ASP A 21 1.67 -3.47 12.65
C ASP A 21 1.68 -4.02 11.23
N VAL A 22 0.66 -3.65 10.44
CA VAL A 22 0.58 -3.98 9.02
C VAL A 22 1.62 -3.20 8.21
N LEU A 23 1.77 -1.90 8.47
CA LEU A 23 2.75 -1.06 7.76
C LEU A 23 4.20 -1.48 8.02
N GLN A 24 4.51 -1.98 9.22
CA GLN A 24 5.85 -2.48 9.55
C GLN A 24 6.29 -3.69 8.72
N ARG A 25 5.32 -4.50 8.25
CA ARG A 25 5.60 -5.64 7.36
C ARG A 25 6.00 -5.20 5.94
N GLY A 26 5.81 -3.93 5.61
CA GLY A 26 6.01 -3.39 4.27
C GLY A 26 4.88 -3.81 3.34
N ILE A 27 4.34 -2.86 2.56
CA ILE A 27 3.28 -3.12 1.59
C ILE A 27 3.67 -2.59 0.23
N GLY A 28 3.68 -3.50 -0.74
CA GLY A 28 3.82 -3.18 -2.15
C GLY A 28 2.44 -3.02 -2.79
N ILE A 29 2.29 -2.03 -3.67
CA ILE A 29 1.04 -1.75 -4.38
C ILE A 29 1.31 -1.70 -5.88
N ARG A 30 0.49 -2.43 -6.64
CA ARG A 30 0.44 -2.36 -8.11
C ARG A 30 -0.88 -1.74 -8.51
N PHE A 31 -0.80 -0.70 -9.32
CA PHE A 31 -1.95 0.03 -9.83
C PHE A 31 -1.83 0.16 -11.35
N LYS A 32 -2.84 -0.32 -12.08
CA LYS A 32 -2.83 -0.36 -13.56
C LYS A 32 -1.50 -0.93 -14.10
N ASP A 33 -1.16 -2.13 -13.63
CA ASP A 33 0.04 -2.90 -14.00
C ASP A 33 1.38 -2.26 -13.64
N ARG A 34 1.38 -1.16 -12.87
CA ARG A 34 2.58 -0.47 -12.43
C ARG A 34 2.74 -0.52 -10.92
N VAL A 35 3.90 -0.97 -10.45
CA VAL A 35 4.28 -0.89 -9.04
C VAL A 35 4.49 0.57 -8.65
N ARG A 36 3.90 0.96 -7.53
CA ARG A 36 3.85 2.33 -7.01
C ARG A 36 4.30 2.34 -5.55
N ASN A 37 5.19 3.26 -5.22
CA ASN A 37 5.75 3.43 -3.87
C ASN A 37 5.37 4.79 -3.26
N ASP A 38 4.62 5.60 -4.00
CA ASP A 38 4.14 6.95 -3.67
C ASP A 38 2.68 6.94 -3.14
N VAL A 39 2.18 5.76 -2.76
CA VAL A 39 0.80 5.55 -2.32
C VAL A 39 0.68 5.84 -0.82
N GLU A 40 -0.27 6.71 -0.48
CA GLU A 40 -0.58 7.09 0.90
C GLU A 40 -1.81 6.33 1.44
N GLU A 41 -2.69 5.89 0.57
CA GLU A 41 -3.87 5.09 0.92
C GLU A 41 -4.35 4.29 -0.29
N TYR A 42 -4.90 3.10 -0.05
CA TYR A 42 -5.54 2.30 -1.10
C TYR A 42 -6.83 1.66 -0.61
N CYS A 43 -7.71 1.31 -1.54
CA CYS A 43 -8.86 0.44 -1.31
C CYS A 43 -9.02 -0.51 -2.49
N ILE A 44 -8.90 -1.82 -2.22
CA ILE A 44 -8.97 -2.88 -3.23
C ILE A 44 -10.42 -3.08 -3.68
N SER A 45 -11.35 -3.22 -2.74
CA SER A 45 -12.78 -3.40 -3.01
C SER A 45 -13.39 -2.28 -3.85
N GLU A 46 -13.07 -1.01 -3.53
CA GLU A 46 -13.54 0.15 -4.29
C GLU A 46 -12.64 0.47 -5.51
N GLY A 47 -11.49 -0.17 -5.65
CA GLY A 47 -10.59 -0.03 -6.81
C GLY A 47 -9.99 1.37 -6.95
N TRP A 48 -9.33 1.88 -5.92
CA TRP A 48 -8.62 3.16 -6.00
C TRP A 48 -7.40 3.26 -5.10
N ILE A 49 -6.52 4.19 -5.45
CA ILE A 49 -5.36 4.61 -4.65
C ILE A 49 -5.35 6.13 -4.45
N ARG A 50 -4.79 6.60 -3.34
CA ARG A 50 -4.38 7.99 -3.13
C ARG A 50 -2.86 8.05 -3.17
N VAL A 51 -2.33 8.89 -4.04
CA VAL A 51 -0.89 9.09 -4.19
C VAL A 51 -0.52 10.53 -3.89
N ALA A 52 0.68 10.73 -3.36
CA ALA A 52 1.23 12.07 -3.17
C ALA A 52 1.43 12.77 -4.52
N ALA A 53 0.84 13.94 -4.70
CA ALA A 53 0.98 14.78 -5.87
C ALA A 53 2.28 15.61 -5.78
N GLY A 54 3.41 14.92 -6.00
CA GLY A 54 4.73 15.53 -5.95
C GLY A 54 5.14 15.93 -4.53
N LYS A 55 5.90 17.03 -4.40
CA LYS A 55 6.48 17.49 -3.13
C LYS A 55 5.60 18.48 -2.36
N THR A 56 4.43 18.81 -2.89
CA THR A 56 3.55 19.82 -2.31
C THR A 56 2.85 19.29 -1.07
N ARG A 57 2.75 20.13 -0.05
CA ARG A 57 2.07 19.83 1.21
C ARG A 57 0.88 20.76 1.43
N ASP A 58 -0.10 20.30 2.19
CA ASP A 58 -1.22 21.10 2.66
C ASP A 58 -0.81 22.03 3.82
N ARG A 59 -1.78 22.82 4.32
CA ARG A 59 -1.57 23.73 5.47
C ARG A 59 -1.22 23.03 6.78
N HIS A 60 -1.45 21.72 6.88
CA HIS A 60 -1.15 20.90 8.05
C HIS A 60 0.17 20.13 7.88
N GLY A 61 0.91 20.38 6.79
CA GLY A 61 2.17 19.71 6.48
C GLY A 61 2.02 18.30 5.90
N GLN A 62 0.79 17.85 5.60
CA GLN A 62 0.53 16.56 4.99
C GLN A 62 0.75 16.62 3.47
N PRO A 63 1.23 15.55 2.83
CA PRO A 63 1.32 15.50 1.37
C PRO A 63 -0.03 15.80 0.72
N LEU A 64 -0.03 16.64 -0.32
CA LEU A 64 -1.23 16.82 -1.14
C LEU A 64 -1.47 15.52 -1.91
N THR A 65 -2.58 14.85 -1.68
CA THR A 65 -2.86 13.57 -2.36
C THR A 65 -3.88 13.71 -3.49
N ILE A 66 -3.72 12.93 -4.56
CA ILE A 66 -4.72 12.76 -5.62
C ILE A 66 -5.28 11.33 -5.60
N LYS A 67 -6.59 11.20 -5.80
CA LYS A 67 -7.26 9.90 -5.92
C LYS A 67 -7.21 9.43 -7.37
N LEU A 68 -6.73 8.22 -7.60
CA LEU A 68 -6.72 7.55 -8.89
C LEU A 68 -7.57 6.27 -8.79
N SER A 69 -8.53 6.12 -9.70
CA SER A 69 -9.37 4.92 -9.78
C SER A 69 -8.87 3.94 -10.84
N GLY A 70 -8.93 2.65 -10.54
CA GLY A 70 -8.43 1.57 -11.38
C GLY A 70 -8.14 0.27 -10.61
N PRO A 71 -7.72 -0.80 -11.30
CA PRO A 71 -7.35 -2.05 -10.65
C PRO A 71 -6.18 -1.84 -9.68
N VAL A 72 -6.35 -2.36 -8.47
CA VAL A 72 -5.38 -2.29 -7.36
C VAL A 72 -5.06 -3.71 -6.90
N GLU A 73 -3.78 -4.02 -6.80
CA GLU A 73 -3.27 -5.24 -6.17
C GLU A 73 -2.31 -4.84 -5.05
N ALA A 74 -2.43 -5.44 -3.88
CA ALA A 74 -1.54 -5.22 -2.74
C ALA A 74 -0.94 -6.55 -2.27
N TRP A 75 0.32 -6.53 -1.85
CA TRP A 75 1.03 -7.66 -1.25
C TRP A 75 1.95 -7.18 -0.12
N PHE A 76 2.37 -8.08 0.76
CA PHE A 76 3.39 -7.78 1.76
C PHE A 76 4.79 -7.90 1.15
N GLU A 77 5.66 -6.92 1.42
CA GLU A 77 7.05 -6.93 0.95
C GLU A 77 7.91 -7.90 1.76
N ASN A 78 7.72 -7.95 3.08
CA ASN A 78 8.21 -9.04 3.92
C ASN A 78 7.06 -9.99 4.24
N PRO A 79 6.87 -11.07 3.45
CA PRO A 79 6.01 -12.16 3.87
C PRO A 79 6.65 -12.82 5.10
N ALA A 80 5.83 -13.41 5.98
CA ALA A 80 6.35 -14.02 7.21
C ALA A 80 7.44 -15.07 6.86
N GLU A 81 8.53 -15.09 7.66
CA GLU A 81 9.67 -16.01 7.55
C GLU A 81 9.16 -17.45 7.33
N GLY A 82 9.18 -17.90 6.07
CA GLY A 82 8.45 -19.10 5.62
C GLY A 82 7.91 -19.02 4.17
N ALA A 83 7.81 -17.84 3.57
CA ALA A 83 7.41 -17.67 2.16
C ALA A 83 8.58 -17.47 1.18
N GLU A 84 9.78 -17.18 1.67
CA GLU A 84 10.98 -17.01 0.82
C GLU A 84 11.41 -18.31 0.11
N GLU A 85 10.96 -19.48 0.59
CA GLU A 85 11.31 -20.79 0.00
C GLU A 85 10.63 -21.09 -1.35
N ALA A 86 9.63 -20.29 -1.77
CA ALA A 86 8.89 -20.54 -3.01
C ALA A 86 9.47 -19.82 -4.24
N ALA A 87 10.27 -18.75 -4.05
CA ALA A 87 10.84 -17.98 -5.15
C ALA A 87 12.22 -18.51 -5.62
N ASP A 88 12.93 -19.26 -4.77
CA ASP A 88 14.28 -19.78 -5.04
C ASP A 88 14.30 -21.20 -5.66
N LYS A 89 13.14 -21.74 -6.08
CA LYS A 89 13.05 -23.07 -6.72
C LYS A 89 12.72 -23.05 -8.21
N ALA A 90 12.79 -21.89 -8.84
CA ALA A 90 12.63 -21.75 -10.29
C ALA A 90 13.92 -21.22 -10.92
N GLU A 91 15.03 -21.97 -10.76
CA GLU A 91 16.20 -21.90 -11.65
C GLU A 91 16.26 -23.14 -12.54
#